data_AF-A0A957CLF3-F1
#
_entry.id   AF-A0A957CLF3-F1
#
_cell.length_a   1.000
_cell.length_b   1.000
_cell.length_c   1.000
_cell.angle_alpha   90.00
_cell.angle_beta   90.00
_cell.angle_gamma   90.00
#
_symmetry.space_group_name_H-M   'P 1'
#
loop_
_entity.id
_entity.type
_entity.pdbx_description
1 polymer ?
#
loop_
_entity_poly.entity_id
_entity_poly.type
_entity_poly.pdbx_seq_one_letter_code
_entity_poly.pdbx_strand_id
1 'polypeptide(L)'
;MLTGDIRNQVDRIWDTFWTGGISNPLEVIEQLTYLLFIKRLDEIHTRAENKANTLGIPIENPIFPDPADPVGQRRAFALQGPNGGEWNPQDFRWSRFKNQPADRIYKTITEGVFPFMKQMTGEQTAFAAHMKDARFTLPPEKAGLLAKVVDLLDKIPMDDRDTKGDLYEYMLSKLSTAGQNGQFRTPRHIIKLMVELTQPRPGDTICDPACGTAGFLVAAAEYLYDTHSRTELGSRYYNGDMFHGFDFDSTMLRVASMNMLLH
;
A
#
# COMPACT_ATOMS: atom_id res chain seq x y z
N MET A 1 -0.83 -14.41 13.00
CA MET A 1 0.41 -14.23 13.80
C MET A 1 1.59 -14.52 12.89
N LEU A 2 2.46 -13.53 12.64
CA LEU A 2 3.63 -13.70 11.77
C LEU A 2 4.50 -14.88 12.16
N THR A 3 4.89 -15.65 11.15
CA THR A 3 5.92 -16.68 11.29
C THR A 3 7.26 -16.05 11.66
N GLY A 4 8.14 -16.82 12.30
CA GLY A 4 9.49 -16.36 12.65
C GLY A 4 10.28 -15.90 11.42
N ASP A 5 10.05 -16.54 10.27
CA ASP A 5 10.74 -16.20 9.01
C ASP A 5 10.37 -14.80 8.51
N ILE A 6 9.10 -14.42 8.54
CA ILE A 6 8.68 -13.09 8.06
C ILE A 6 9.18 -12.00 9.02
N ARG A 7 9.15 -12.24 10.35
CA ARG A 7 9.75 -11.31 11.32
C ARG A 7 11.23 -11.08 11.04
N ASN A 8 11.99 -12.16 10.82
CA ASN A 8 13.41 -12.09 10.47
C ASN A 8 13.65 -11.32 9.16
N GLN A 9 12.75 -11.44 8.17
CA GLN A 9 12.86 -10.66 6.93
C GLN A 9 12.63 -9.17 7.18
N VAL A 10 11.63 -8.80 7.98
CA VAL A 10 11.36 -7.40 8.35
C VAL A 10 12.52 -6.81 9.14
N ASP A 11 13.09 -7.57 10.08
CA ASP A 11 14.27 -7.15 10.85
C ASP A 11 15.45 -6.87 9.93
N ARG A 12 15.71 -7.74 8.94
CA ARG A 12 16.77 -7.50 7.94
C ARG A 12 16.54 -6.25 7.10
N ILE A 13 15.30 -5.94 6.77
CA ILE A 13 14.94 -4.71 6.06
C ILE A 13 15.25 -3.50 6.94
N TRP A 14 14.83 -3.53 8.21
CA TRP A 14 15.11 -2.48 9.18
C TRP A 14 16.61 -2.24 9.36
N ASP A 15 17.38 -3.31 9.59
CA ASP A 15 18.83 -3.26 9.74
C ASP A 15 19.51 -2.73 8.47
N THR A 16 18.94 -3.03 7.30
CA THR A 16 19.42 -2.53 6.02
C THR A 16 19.25 -1.01 5.92
N PHE A 17 18.12 -0.45 6.33
CA PHE A 17 17.94 1.01 6.42
C PHE A 17 18.89 1.64 7.42
N TRP A 18 19.01 1.05 8.62
CA TRP A 18 19.88 1.55 9.68
C TRP A 18 21.35 1.58 9.24
N THR A 19 21.86 0.48 8.69
CA THR A 19 23.22 0.39 8.12
C THR A 19 23.39 1.31 6.92
N GLY A 20 22.31 1.55 6.18
CA GLY A 20 22.22 2.51 5.09
C GLY A 20 22.25 3.97 5.53
N GLY A 21 22.26 4.26 6.83
CA GLY A 21 22.29 5.62 7.39
C GLY A 21 20.93 6.29 7.50
N ILE A 22 19.83 5.55 7.32
CA ILE A 22 18.46 6.02 7.57
C ILE A 22 18.04 5.50 8.95
N SER A 23 18.18 6.34 9.96
CA SER A 23 17.93 5.97 11.36
C SER A 23 16.57 6.41 11.88
N ASN A 24 15.87 7.31 11.18
CA ASN A 24 14.54 7.78 11.60
C ASN A 24 13.48 6.69 11.35
N PRO A 25 12.89 6.10 12.41
CA PRO A 25 11.92 5.02 12.28
C PRO A 25 10.68 5.38 11.45
N LEU A 26 10.19 6.63 11.57
CA LEU A 26 9.02 7.10 10.83
C LEU A 26 9.32 7.18 9.34
N GLU A 27 10.50 7.68 8.99
CA GLU A 27 10.95 7.77 7.60
C GLU A 27 11.05 6.37 6.98
N VAL A 28 11.66 5.41 7.71
CA VAL A 28 11.78 4.02 7.24
C VAL A 28 10.40 3.43 6.94
N ILE A 29 9.43 3.60 7.84
CA ILE A 29 8.08 3.07 7.63
C ILE A 29 7.38 3.76 6.48
N GLU A 30 7.53 5.07 6.34
CA GLU A 30 6.93 5.80 5.22
C GLU A 30 7.46 5.27 3.88
N GLN A 31 8.79 5.13 3.74
CA GLN A 31 9.41 4.60 2.53
C GLN A 31 8.99 3.14 2.26
N LEU A 32 8.94 2.31 3.30
CA LEU A 32 8.47 0.92 3.18
C LEU A 32 7.00 0.82 2.78
N THR A 33 6.16 1.71 3.30
CA THR A 33 4.74 1.74 2.98
C THR A 33 4.56 2.04 1.50
N TYR A 34 5.32 2.99 0.93
CA TYR A 34 5.31 3.26 -0.51
C TYR A 34 5.73 2.04 -1.35
N LEU A 35 6.81 1.36 -0.96
CA LEU A 35 7.32 0.21 -1.70
C LEU A 35 6.36 -0.99 -1.65
N LEU A 36 5.80 -1.28 -0.48
CA LEU A 36 4.80 -2.32 -0.32
C LEU A 36 3.52 -2.01 -1.09
N PHE A 37 3.12 -0.74 -1.12
CA PHE A 37 1.95 -0.31 -1.86
C PHE A 37 2.10 -0.55 -3.37
N ILE A 38 3.22 -0.14 -3.98
CA ILE A 38 3.44 -0.41 -5.42
C ILE A 38 3.58 -1.92 -5.72
N LYS A 39 4.25 -2.68 -4.85
CA LYS A 39 4.30 -4.16 -4.95
C LYS A 39 2.89 -4.73 -4.99
N ARG A 40 2.04 -4.26 -4.10
CA ARG A 40 0.67 -4.75 -3.97
C ARG A 40 -0.20 -4.38 -5.17
N LEU A 41 -0.05 -3.17 -5.70
CA LEU A 41 -0.74 -2.77 -6.93
C LEU A 41 -0.40 -3.70 -8.09
N ASP A 42 0.87 -4.10 -8.24
CA ASP A 42 1.30 -5.05 -9.27
C ASP A 42 0.71 -6.45 -9.07
N GLU A 43 0.63 -6.94 -7.83
CA GLU A 43 -0.03 -8.22 -7.53
C GLU A 43 -1.52 -8.20 -7.88
N ILE A 44 -2.23 -7.12 -7.53
CA ILE A 44 -3.66 -6.96 -7.85
C ILE A 44 -3.84 -6.94 -9.37
N HIS A 45 -3.00 -6.19 -10.08
CA HIS A 45 -3.03 -6.12 -11.53
C HIS A 45 -2.74 -7.49 -12.17
N THR A 46 -1.72 -8.18 -11.69
CA THR A 46 -1.35 -9.52 -12.19
C THR A 46 -2.47 -10.55 -11.97
N ARG A 47 -3.17 -10.49 -10.83
CA ARG A 47 -4.35 -11.33 -10.59
C ARG A 47 -5.50 -10.98 -11.55
N ALA A 48 -5.71 -9.70 -11.82
CA ALA A 48 -6.72 -9.26 -12.78
C ALA A 48 -6.38 -9.72 -14.20
N GLU A 49 -5.11 -9.62 -14.63
CA GLU A 49 -4.61 -10.16 -15.91
C GLU A 49 -4.80 -11.67 -16.01
N ASN A 50 -4.42 -12.43 -14.98
CA ASN A 50 -4.59 -13.89 -15.00
C ASN A 50 -6.06 -14.28 -15.14
N LYS A 51 -6.96 -13.55 -14.46
CA LYS A 51 -8.41 -13.76 -14.57
C LYS A 51 -8.93 -13.37 -15.96
N ALA A 52 -8.53 -12.22 -16.48
CA ALA A 52 -8.87 -11.73 -17.81
C ALA A 52 -8.44 -12.72 -18.90
N ASN A 53 -7.19 -13.19 -18.85
CA ASN A 53 -6.63 -14.18 -19.76
C ASN A 53 -7.38 -15.52 -19.70
N THR A 54 -7.79 -15.95 -18.50
CA THR A 54 -8.55 -17.19 -18.32
C THR A 54 -9.98 -17.08 -18.89
N LEU A 55 -10.60 -15.91 -18.74
CA LEU A 55 -11.99 -15.67 -19.17
C LEU A 55 -12.11 -15.13 -20.60
N GLY A 56 -11.00 -14.72 -21.22
CA GLY A 56 -10.98 -14.08 -22.53
C GLY A 56 -11.66 -12.71 -22.56
N ILE A 57 -11.71 -12.01 -21.43
CA ILE A 57 -12.32 -10.67 -21.29
C ILE A 57 -11.24 -9.63 -20.98
N PRO A 58 -11.35 -8.38 -21.48
CA PRO A 58 -10.41 -7.33 -21.14
C PRO A 58 -10.51 -6.94 -19.66
N ILE A 59 -9.42 -6.37 -19.11
CA ILE A 59 -9.44 -5.80 -17.77
C ILE A 59 -10.16 -4.46 -17.81
N GLU A 60 -11.25 -4.34 -17.06
CA GLU A 60 -11.89 -3.04 -16.85
C GLU A 60 -11.03 -2.19 -15.90
N ASN A 61 -10.67 -0.98 -16.32
CA ASN A 61 -9.89 -0.01 -15.54
C ASN A 61 -8.56 -0.58 -15.01
N PRO A 62 -7.62 -0.96 -15.88
CA PRO A 62 -6.33 -1.50 -15.47
C PRO A 62 -5.55 -0.49 -14.61
N ILE A 63 -4.98 -0.95 -13.49
CA ILE A 63 -4.10 -0.14 -12.63
C ILE A 63 -2.92 0.40 -13.45
N PHE A 64 -2.25 -0.48 -14.19
CA PHE A 64 -1.19 -0.15 -15.13
C PHE A 64 -1.75 -0.34 -16.54
N PRO A 65 -2.26 0.71 -17.21
CA PRO A 65 -2.77 0.55 -18.57
C PRO A 65 -1.63 0.18 -19.53
N ASP A 66 -1.89 -0.76 -20.44
CA ASP A 66 -0.97 -1.06 -21.54
C ASP A 66 -1.27 -0.12 -22.72
N PRO A 67 -0.31 0.71 -23.17
CA PRO A 67 -0.50 1.56 -24.34
C PRO A 67 -0.83 0.79 -25.63
N ALA A 68 -0.52 -0.51 -25.68
CA ALA A 68 -0.84 -1.38 -26.82
C ALA A 68 -2.27 -1.95 -26.79
N ASP A 69 -3.03 -1.78 -25.70
CA ASP A 69 -4.42 -2.26 -25.61
C ASP A 69 -5.41 -1.27 -26.27
N PRO A 70 -6.08 -1.65 -27.37
CA PRO A 70 -7.04 -0.79 -28.06
C PRO A 70 -8.34 -0.55 -27.29
N VAL A 71 -8.65 -1.35 -26.27
CA VAL A 71 -9.87 -1.26 -25.43
C VAL A 71 -9.61 -0.49 -24.14
N GLY A 72 -8.35 -0.37 -23.73
CA GLY A 72 -7.92 0.43 -22.59
C GLY A 72 -8.22 1.91 -22.82
N GLN A 73 -9.40 2.37 -22.42
CA GLN A 73 -9.74 3.79 -22.35
C GLN A 73 -8.58 4.51 -21.68
N ARG A 74 -7.85 5.32 -22.45
CA ARG A 74 -6.72 6.11 -22.00
C ARG A 74 -7.14 6.96 -20.80
N ARG A 75 -6.91 6.49 -19.58
CA ARG A 75 -6.52 7.42 -18.54
C ARG A 75 -5.12 7.82 -18.91
N ALA A 76 -5.01 9.00 -19.50
CA ALA A 76 -3.78 9.61 -19.96
C ALA A 76 -2.88 9.88 -18.75
N PHE A 77 -2.23 8.84 -18.25
CA PHE A 77 -1.11 8.98 -17.34
C PHE A 77 0.14 9.28 -18.19
N ALA A 78 0.20 10.50 -18.71
CA ALA A 78 1.31 10.98 -19.52
C ALA A 78 2.36 11.62 -18.60
N LEU A 79 3.28 10.81 -18.09
CA LEU A 79 4.50 11.32 -17.46
C LEU A 79 5.63 11.34 -18.49
N GLN A 80 6.36 12.44 -18.57
CA GLN A 80 7.63 12.47 -19.28
C GLN A 80 8.64 11.56 -18.56
N GLY A 81 9.18 10.62 -19.32
CA GLY A 81 10.26 9.73 -18.94
C GLY A 81 11.65 10.35 -19.14
N PRO A 82 12.69 9.70 -18.59
CA PRO A 82 14.04 10.25 -18.49
C PRO A 82 14.76 10.51 -19.83
N ASN A 83 14.24 9.99 -20.94
CA ASN A 83 14.82 10.15 -22.28
C ASN A 83 14.00 11.11 -23.19
N GLY A 84 13.06 11.88 -22.62
CA GLY A 84 12.20 12.79 -23.37
C GLY A 84 11.00 12.14 -24.07
N GLY A 85 10.82 10.82 -23.95
CA GLY A 85 9.59 10.10 -24.30
C GLY A 85 8.64 9.97 -23.10
N GLU A 86 7.43 9.44 -23.28
CA GLU A 86 6.51 9.15 -22.16
C GLU A 86 6.90 7.84 -21.46
N TRP A 87 6.69 7.76 -20.14
CA TRP A 87 6.78 6.50 -19.41
C TRP A 87 5.70 5.54 -19.88
N ASN A 88 6.07 4.27 -20.07
CA ASN A 88 5.08 3.21 -20.19
C ASN A 88 4.58 2.84 -18.78
N PRO A 89 3.28 2.92 -18.46
CA PRO A 89 2.77 2.56 -17.13
C PRO A 89 3.09 1.12 -16.73
N GLN A 90 3.31 0.22 -17.69
CA GLN A 90 3.79 -1.15 -17.43
C GLN A 90 5.18 -1.18 -16.78
N ASP A 91 6.03 -0.17 -17.00
CA ASP A 91 7.36 -0.07 -16.39
C ASP A 91 7.31 0.16 -14.87
N PHE A 92 6.17 0.63 -14.35
CA PHE A 92 5.97 0.86 -12.92
C PHE A 92 5.61 -0.41 -12.14
N ARG A 93 5.39 -1.52 -12.84
CA ARG A 93 5.08 -2.80 -12.22
C ARG A 93 6.29 -3.35 -11.48
N TRP A 94 6.07 -3.74 -10.23
CA TRP A 94 7.11 -4.33 -9.37
C TRP A 94 7.86 -5.48 -10.06
N SER A 95 7.12 -6.39 -10.68
CA SER A 95 7.62 -7.52 -11.46
C SER A 95 8.53 -7.13 -12.63
N ARG A 96 8.44 -5.89 -13.15
CA ARG A 96 9.25 -5.39 -14.27
C ARG A 96 10.52 -4.71 -13.81
N PHE A 97 10.46 -3.88 -12.76
CA PHE A 97 11.62 -3.10 -12.32
C PHE A 97 12.48 -3.79 -11.27
N LYS A 98 11.95 -4.74 -10.48
CA LYS A 98 12.66 -5.29 -9.31
C LYS A 98 14.04 -5.90 -9.61
N ASN A 99 14.24 -6.43 -10.82
CA ASN A 99 15.49 -7.07 -11.25
C ASN A 99 16.39 -6.13 -12.07
N GLN A 100 16.07 -4.84 -12.14
CA GLN A 100 16.84 -3.85 -12.89
C GLN A 100 18.08 -3.38 -12.08
N PRO A 101 19.07 -2.75 -12.72
CA PRO A 101 20.18 -2.12 -12.01
C PRO A 101 19.69 -1.07 -11.01
N ALA A 102 20.44 -0.86 -9.91
CA ALA A 102 20.06 0.02 -8.81
C ALA A 102 19.66 1.44 -9.26
N ASP A 103 20.43 2.04 -10.18
CA ASP A 103 20.13 3.37 -10.71
C ASP A 103 18.82 3.40 -11.51
N ARG A 104 18.50 2.31 -12.20
CA ARG A 104 17.25 2.19 -12.96
C ARG A 104 16.07 2.01 -12.01
N ILE A 105 16.19 1.17 -10.98
CA ILE A 105 15.20 1.03 -9.91
C ILE A 105 14.93 2.39 -9.27
N TYR A 106 15.99 3.12 -8.90
CA TYR A 106 15.88 4.44 -8.28
C TYR A 106 15.11 5.43 -9.15
N LYS A 107 15.47 5.55 -10.43
CA LYS A 107 14.76 6.43 -11.38
C LYS A 107 13.32 6.02 -11.60
N THR A 108 13.06 4.72 -11.81
CA THR A 108 11.68 4.22 -11.97
C THR A 108 10.83 4.54 -10.76
N ILE A 109 11.38 4.39 -9.55
CA ILE A 109 10.62 4.68 -8.32
C ILE A 109 10.38 6.18 -8.16
N THR A 110 11.42 7.00 -8.29
CA THR A 110 11.34 8.44 -7.98
C THR A 110 10.68 9.28 -9.05
N GLU A 111 10.94 8.99 -10.33
CA GLU A 111 10.46 9.78 -11.48
C GLU A 111 9.20 9.18 -12.11
N GLY A 112 8.87 7.91 -11.82
CA GLY A 112 7.75 7.19 -12.42
C GLY A 112 6.69 6.78 -11.41
N VAL A 113 7.00 5.76 -10.59
CA VAL A 113 6.08 5.13 -9.63
C VAL A 113 5.55 6.14 -8.61
N PHE A 114 6.40 6.98 -8.04
CA PHE A 114 5.99 7.91 -6.99
C PHE A 114 5.03 9.00 -7.49
N PRO A 115 5.31 9.69 -8.62
CA PRO A 115 4.31 10.53 -9.26
C PRO A 115 3.04 9.78 -9.68
N PHE A 116 3.16 8.52 -10.14
CA PHE A 116 2.01 7.67 -10.46
C PHE A 116 1.10 7.43 -9.26
N MET A 117 1.66 7.04 -8.11
CA MET A 117 0.89 6.84 -6.90
C MET A 117 0.15 8.12 -6.48
N LYS A 118 0.77 9.30 -6.61
CA LYS A 118 0.12 10.57 -6.26
C LYS A 118 -1.12 10.91 -7.10
N GLN A 119 -1.18 10.44 -8.34
CA GLN A 119 -2.27 10.77 -9.28
C GLN A 119 -3.28 9.62 -9.46
N MET A 120 -2.98 8.43 -8.94
CA MET A 120 -3.79 7.22 -9.13
C MET A 120 -5.22 7.37 -8.60
N THR A 121 -5.39 8.13 -7.53
CA THR A 121 -6.70 8.52 -7.00
C THR A 121 -6.98 9.94 -7.47
N GLY A 122 -8.12 10.18 -8.13
CA GLY A 122 -8.46 11.52 -8.63
C GLY A 122 -8.30 12.61 -7.56
N GLU A 123 -8.10 13.86 -7.99
CA GLU A 123 -7.68 15.01 -7.17
C GLU A 123 -8.60 15.30 -5.95
N GLN A 124 -9.79 14.70 -5.86
CA GLN A 124 -10.79 14.92 -4.80
C GLN A 124 -10.96 13.74 -3.81
N THR A 125 -9.99 12.84 -3.70
CA THR A 125 -10.06 11.72 -2.75
C THR A 125 -9.24 11.98 -1.48
N ALA A 126 -9.62 11.35 -0.36
CA ALA A 126 -8.86 11.42 0.90
C ALA A 126 -7.39 10.99 0.70
N PHE A 127 -7.17 9.95 -0.10
CA PHE A 127 -5.83 9.49 -0.48
C PHE A 127 -5.00 10.59 -1.17
N ALA A 128 -5.56 11.28 -2.18
CA ALA A 128 -4.86 12.36 -2.88
C ALA A 128 -4.48 13.50 -1.93
N ALA A 129 -5.36 13.85 -0.99
CA ALA A 129 -5.09 14.87 0.04
C ALA A 129 -3.90 14.48 0.93
N HIS A 130 -3.84 13.23 1.40
CA HIS A 130 -2.73 12.77 2.25
C HIS A 130 -1.42 12.54 1.48
N MET A 131 -1.50 12.24 0.19
CA MET A 131 -0.32 12.00 -0.67
C MET A 131 0.27 13.28 -1.28
N LYS A 132 -0.44 14.41 -1.24
CA LYS A 132 0.03 15.69 -1.80
C LYS A 132 1.44 16.05 -1.33
N ASP A 133 1.66 16.02 -0.03
CA ASP A 133 2.93 16.37 0.61
C ASP A 133 3.88 15.18 0.80
N ALA A 134 3.54 14.01 0.24
CA ALA A 134 4.40 12.83 0.31
C ALA A 134 5.73 13.06 -0.40
N ARG A 135 6.82 12.55 0.17
CA ARG A 135 8.15 12.59 -0.46
C ARG A 135 8.84 11.24 -0.34
N PHE A 136 9.42 10.81 -1.45
CA PHE A 136 10.41 9.74 -1.43
C PHE A 136 11.75 10.36 -1.00
N THR A 137 12.25 10.00 0.18
CA THR A 137 13.35 10.74 0.84
C THR A 137 14.73 10.14 0.58
N LEU A 138 14.80 8.91 0.07
CA LEU A 138 16.08 8.28 -0.24
C LEU A 138 16.82 9.07 -1.33
N PRO A 139 18.04 9.56 -1.06
CA PRO A 139 18.80 10.32 -2.04
C PRO A 139 19.46 9.39 -3.08
N PRO A 140 19.88 9.90 -4.25
CA PRO A 140 20.37 9.08 -5.37
C PRO A 140 21.56 8.19 -5.00
N GLU A 141 22.46 8.65 -4.13
CA GLU A 141 23.61 7.87 -3.63
C GLU A 141 23.22 6.63 -2.82
N LYS A 142 21.95 6.51 -2.43
CA LYS A 142 21.37 5.34 -1.75
C LYS A 142 20.63 4.40 -2.71
N ALA A 143 20.81 4.51 -4.03
CA ALA A 143 20.20 3.60 -5.00
C ALA A 143 20.49 2.11 -4.71
N GLY A 144 21.71 1.77 -4.27
CA GLY A 144 22.06 0.40 -3.88
C GLY A 144 21.33 -0.09 -2.63
N LEU A 145 21.06 0.80 -1.66
CA LEU A 145 20.23 0.50 -0.49
C LEU A 145 18.79 0.19 -0.94
N LEU A 146 18.23 1.03 -1.81
CA LEU A 146 16.88 0.84 -2.34
C LEU A 146 16.73 -0.49 -3.08
N ALA A 147 17.66 -0.82 -3.99
CA ALA A 147 17.65 -2.11 -4.70
C ALA A 147 17.66 -3.29 -3.73
N LYS A 148 18.51 -3.25 -2.70
CA LYS A 148 18.55 -4.29 -1.66
C LYS A 148 17.23 -4.40 -0.88
N VAL A 149 16.59 -3.28 -0.55
CA VAL A 149 15.28 -3.28 0.12
C VAL A 149 14.21 -3.88 -0.80
N VAL A 150 14.20 -3.53 -2.09
CA VAL A 150 13.31 -4.12 -3.09
C VAL A 150 13.48 -5.64 -3.14
N ASP A 151 14.72 -6.14 -3.20
CA ASP A 151 15.01 -7.58 -3.20
C ASP A 151 14.53 -8.30 -1.93
N LEU A 152 14.65 -7.65 -0.77
CA LEU A 152 14.18 -8.20 0.50
C LEU A 152 12.65 -8.24 0.56
N LEU A 153 11.99 -7.16 0.13
CA LEU A 153 10.53 -7.06 0.08
C LEU A 153 9.91 -8.05 -0.91
N ASP A 154 10.58 -8.34 -2.02
CA ASP A 154 10.10 -9.30 -3.02
C ASP A 154 9.88 -10.70 -2.43
N LYS A 155 10.71 -11.08 -1.45
CA LYS A 155 10.70 -12.39 -0.78
C LYS A 155 9.60 -12.54 0.26
N ILE A 156 8.94 -11.45 0.64
CA ILE A 156 7.82 -11.50 1.59
C ILE A 156 6.56 -11.96 0.84
N PRO A 157 5.94 -13.09 1.23
CA PRO A 157 4.69 -13.52 0.63
C PRO A 157 3.56 -12.55 1.00
N MET A 158 2.84 -12.04 0.01
CA MET A 158 1.73 -11.08 0.20
C MET A 158 0.39 -11.67 -0.26
N ASP A 159 0.29 -12.99 -0.40
CA ASP A 159 -0.93 -13.58 -0.93
C ASP A 159 -2.07 -13.62 0.09
N ASP A 160 -1.74 -13.98 1.32
CA ASP A 160 -2.63 -14.06 2.46
C ASP A 160 -2.96 -12.67 3.04
N ARG A 161 -4.21 -12.46 3.49
CA ARG A 161 -4.67 -11.21 4.12
C ARG A 161 -4.06 -11.03 5.51
N ASP A 162 -4.04 -12.07 6.33
CA ASP A 162 -3.51 -12.03 7.70
C ASP A 162 -2.01 -11.69 7.71
N THR A 163 -1.25 -12.30 6.79
CA THR A 163 0.18 -12.02 6.62
C THR A 163 0.47 -10.53 6.33
N LYS A 164 -0.41 -9.83 5.59
CA LYS A 164 -0.25 -8.39 5.30
C LYS A 164 -0.53 -7.54 6.53
N GLY A 165 -1.66 -7.80 7.18
CA GLY A 165 -2.07 -7.06 8.38
C GLY A 165 -1.04 -7.17 9.49
N ASP A 166 -0.49 -8.38 9.68
CA ASP A 166 0.56 -8.63 10.65
C ASP A 166 1.89 -7.98 10.23
N LEU A 167 2.28 -8.00 8.95
CA LEU A 167 3.51 -7.36 8.45
C LEU A 167 3.53 -5.88 8.78
N TYR A 168 2.45 -5.16 8.44
CA TYR A 168 2.30 -3.74 8.76
C TYR A 168 2.32 -3.50 10.26
N GLU A 169 1.61 -4.31 11.04
CA GLU A 169 1.62 -4.19 12.50
C GLU A 169 3.02 -4.42 13.07
N TYR A 170 3.76 -5.40 12.57
CA TYR A 170 5.10 -5.69 13.06
C TYR A 170 6.08 -4.56 12.71
N MET A 171 6.03 -4.03 11.49
CA MET A 171 6.79 -2.83 11.13
C MET A 171 6.45 -1.66 12.07
N LEU A 172 5.16 -1.40 12.30
CA LEU A 172 4.70 -0.35 13.20
C LEU A 172 5.09 -0.59 14.66
N SER A 173 5.16 -1.85 15.11
CA SER A 173 5.62 -2.20 16.46
C SER A 173 7.07 -1.77 16.68
N LYS A 174 7.91 -1.73 15.64
CA LYS A 174 9.28 -1.21 15.72
C LYS A 174 9.33 0.29 16.02
N LEU A 175 8.34 1.08 15.58
CA LEU A 175 8.20 2.50 15.99
C LEU A 175 7.98 2.62 17.49
N SER A 176 7.15 1.74 18.06
CA SER A 176 6.75 1.83 19.47
C SER A 176 7.92 1.58 20.41
N THR A 177 8.81 0.65 20.07
CA THR A 177 10.07 0.40 20.78
C THR A 177 11.11 1.50 20.61
N ALA A 178 11.07 2.26 19.51
CA ALA A 178 12.04 3.33 19.24
C ALA A 178 11.78 4.63 20.03
N GLY A 179 10.66 4.69 20.77
CA GLY A 179 10.41 5.63 21.87
C GLY A 179 10.50 7.12 21.52
N GLN A 180 9.35 7.75 21.21
CA GLN A 180 9.06 9.14 21.65
C GLN A 180 7.65 9.70 21.40
N ASN A 181 6.64 8.97 20.91
CA ASN A 181 5.39 9.63 20.49
C ASN A 181 4.08 9.25 21.19
N GLY A 182 4.05 8.47 22.28
CA GLY A 182 2.82 8.27 23.07
C GLY A 182 1.59 7.77 22.29
N GLN A 183 1.75 7.37 21.04
CA GLN A 183 0.69 6.86 20.18
C GLN A 183 0.48 5.39 20.55
N PHE A 184 -0.42 5.15 21.51
CA PHE A 184 -0.82 3.80 21.87
C PHE A 184 -1.50 3.14 20.66
N ARG A 185 -0.97 1.99 20.24
CA ARG A 185 -1.57 1.15 19.20
C ARG A 185 -2.45 0.11 19.88
N THR A 186 -3.63 -0.13 19.30
CA THR A 186 -4.52 -1.18 19.77
C THR A 186 -4.06 -2.52 19.19
N PRO A 187 -3.75 -3.54 20.02
CA PRO A 187 -3.37 -4.85 19.52
C PRO A 187 -4.48 -5.50 18.68
N ARG A 188 -4.13 -6.25 17.62
CA ARG A 188 -5.13 -6.86 16.70
C ARG A 188 -6.20 -7.70 17.37
N HIS A 189 -5.82 -8.51 18.34
CA HIS A 189 -6.79 -9.38 19.02
C HIS A 189 -7.85 -8.56 19.79
N ILE A 190 -7.49 -7.37 20.28
CA ILE A 190 -8.44 -6.44 20.89
C ILE A 190 -9.33 -5.80 19.83
N ILE A 191 -8.75 -5.33 18.72
CA ILE A 191 -9.50 -4.77 17.60
C ILE A 191 -10.54 -5.78 17.10
N LYS A 192 -10.09 -7.01 16.81
CA LYS A 192 -10.93 -8.09 16.29
C LYS A 192 -12.05 -8.43 17.27
N LEU A 193 -11.72 -8.62 18.56
CA LEU A 193 -12.72 -8.85 19.60
C LEU A 193 -13.77 -7.74 19.63
N MET A 194 -13.35 -6.48 19.60
CA MET A 194 -14.27 -5.34 19.62
C MET A 194 -15.18 -5.31 18.39
N VAL A 195 -14.64 -5.55 17.19
CA VAL A 195 -15.43 -5.62 15.95
C VAL A 195 -16.41 -6.79 15.97
N GLU A 196 -15.99 -7.96 16.47
CA GLU A 196 -16.86 -9.14 16.61
C GLU A 196 -18.01 -8.89 17.60
N LEU A 197 -17.78 -8.08 18.64
CA LEU A 197 -18.80 -7.67 19.60
C LEU A 197 -19.75 -6.62 19.03
N THR A 198 -19.28 -5.70 18.20
CA THR A 198 -20.13 -4.64 17.61
C THR A 198 -20.96 -5.12 16.43
N GLN A 199 -20.53 -6.18 15.73
CA GLN A 199 -21.25 -6.83 14.62
C GLN A 199 -21.73 -5.83 13.54
N PRO A 200 -20.82 -5.07 12.89
CA PRO A 200 -21.19 -4.10 11.89
C PRO A 200 -21.94 -4.74 10.71
N ARG A 201 -22.84 -3.97 10.10
CA ARG A 201 -23.71 -4.42 9.01
C ARG A 201 -23.50 -3.60 7.72
N PRO A 202 -23.83 -4.15 6.53
CA PRO A 202 -23.67 -3.46 5.25
C PRO A 202 -24.32 -2.08 5.11
N GLY A 203 -25.28 -1.72 5.96
CA GLY A 203 -25.95 -0.41 5.94
C GLY A 203 -25.41 0.58 6.98
N ASP A 204 -24.42 0.19 7.78
CA ASP A 204 -23.90 1.02 8.86
C ASP A 204 -22.86 2.02 8.32
N THR A 205 -22.80 3.17 8.97
CA THR A 205 -21.68 4.11 8.85
C THR A 205 -20.70 3.88 10.00
N ILE A 206 -19.46 3.57 9.67
CA ILE A 206 -18.39 3.22 10.61
C ILE A 206 -17.43 4.40 10.72
N CYS A 207 -17.23 4.90 11.93
CA CYS A 207 -16.34 6.04 12.21
C CYS A 207 -15.30 5.67 13.27
N ASP A 208 -14.03 5.95 12.96
CA ASP A 208 -12.93 5.90 13.91
C ASP A 208 -12.31 7.31 14.04
N PRO A 209 -12.58 8.04 15.14
CA PRO A 209 -12.14 9.43 15.30
C PRO A 209 -10.66 9.58 15.66
N ALA A 210 -9.95 8.48 15.90
CA ALA A 210 -8.52 8.44 16.23
C ALA A 210 -7.88 7.21 15.57
N CYS A 211 -8.00 7.13 14.24
CA CYS A 211 -7.84 5.89 13.50
C CYS A 211 -6.40 5.37 13.45
N GLY A 212 -5.40 6.23 13.71
CA GLY A 212 -4.00 5.86 13.55
C GLY A 212 -3.76 5.31 12.15
N THR A 213 -3.44 4.02 12.07
CA THR A 213 -3.20 3.29 10.81
C THR A 213 -4.45 2.54 10.28
N ALA A 214 -5.65 3.00 10.65
CA ALA A 214 -6.95 2.44 10.29
C ALA A 214 -7.20 0.99 10.76
N GLY A 215 -6.67 0.61 11.93
CA GLY A 215 -6.77 -0.76 12.43
C GLY A 215 -8.22 -1.26 12.60
N PHE A 216 -9.09 -0.45 13.23
CA PHE A 216 -10.51 -0.79 13.40
C PHE A 216 -11.28 -0.78 12.09
N LEU A 217 -11.03 0.20 11.22
CA LEU A 217 -11.72 0.31 9.93
C LEU A 217 -11.42 -0.89 9.02
N VAL A 218 -10.15 -1.31 8.96
CA VAL A 218 -9.75 -2.51 8.22
C VAL A 218 -10.40 -3.77 8.81
N ALA A 219 -10.36 -3.94 10.13
CA ALA A 219 -10.97 -5.11 10.76
C ALA A 219 -12.50 -5.16 10.57
N ALA A 220 -13.17 -4.00 10.56
CA ALA A 220 -14.60 -3.93 10.28
C ALA A 220 -14.93 -4.25 8.82
N ALA A 221 -14.10 -3.76 7.88
CA ALA A 221 -14.18 -4.11 6.47
C ALA A 221 -14.00 -5.62 6.24
N GLU A 222 -13.00 -6.23 6.89
CA GLU A 222 -12.77 -7.69 6.84
C GLU A 222 -13.95 -8.47 7.43
N TYR A 223 -14.44 -8.08 8.62
CA TYR A 223 -15.60 -8.72 9.24
C TYR A 223 -16.81 -8.72 8.31
N LEU A 224 -17.12 -7.57 7.70
CA LEU A 224 -18.21 -7.42 6.75
C LEU A 224 -18.03 -8.33 5.53
N TYR A 225 -16.81 -8.42 5.01
CA TYR A 225 -16.47 -9.27 3.88
C TYR A 225 -16.62 -10.76 4.18
N ASP A 226 -16.27 -11.19 5.40
CA ASP A 226 -16.28 -12.59 5.81
C ASP A 226 -17.68 -13.06 6.24
N THR A 227 -18.54 -12.14 6.69
CA THR A 227 -19.87 -12.48 7.22
C THR A 227 -21.03 -12.20 6.27
N HIS A 228 -20.82 -11.39 5.23
CA HIS A 228 -21.87 -10.99 4.29
C HIS A 228 -21.47 -11.25 2.83
N SER A 229 -22.45 -11.49 1.97
CA SER A 229 -22.20 -11.67 0.54
C SER A 229 -21.82 -10.33 -0.13
N ARG A 230 -21.06 -10.41 -1.24
CA ARG A 230 -20.69 -9.22 -2.02
C ARG A 230 -21.89 -8.43 -2.55
N THR A 231 -23.00 -9.12 -2.78
CA THR A 231 -24.28 -8.52 -3.17
C THR A 231 -24.89 -7.69 -2.05
N GLU A 232 -24.80 -8.16 -0.80
CA GLU A 232 -25.32 -7.44 0.37
C GLU A 232 -24.49 -6.20 0.70
N LEU A 233 -23.16 -6.27 0.54
CA LEU A 233 -22.27 -5.16 0.85
C LEU A 233 -22.51 -3.92 -0.03
N GLY A 234 -22.99 -4.11 -1.25
CA GLY A 234 -23.24 -3.01 -2.19
C GLY A 234 -21.97 -2.22 -2.52
N SER A 235 -21.34 -2.51 -3.67
CA SER A 235 -20.00 -2.00 -4.01
C SER A 235 -19.82 -0.48 -3.91
N ARG A 236 -20.87 0.32 -4.15
CA ARG A 236 -20.76 1.78 -4.12
C ARG A 236 -20.72 2.36 -2.71
N TYR A 237 -21.54 1.85 -1.79
CA TYR A 237 -21.60 2.37 -0.43
C TYR A 237 -20.39 1.89 0.38
N TYR A 238 -20.07 0.60 0.28
CA TYR A 238 -18.90 0.01 0.91
C TYR A 238 -17.58 0.70 0.50
N ASN A 239 -17.37 0.97 -0.79
CA ASN A 239 -16.16 1.65 -1.29
C ASN A 239 -16.22 3.20 -1.23
N GLY A 240 -17.27 3.76 -0.63
CA GLY A 240 -17.53 5.20 -0.61
C GLY A 240 -17.79 5.71 0.80
N ASP A 241 -19.08 5.74 1.17
CA ASP A 241 -19.57 6.51 2.34
C ASP A 241 -19.69 5.67 3.63
N MET A 242 -19.21 4.42 3.63
CA MET A 242 -19.31 3.55 4.81
C MET A 242 -18.24 3.85 5.87
N PHE A 243 -16.99 4.13 5.46
CA PHE A 243 -15.84 4.21 6.38
C PHE A 243 -15.31 5.63 6.53
N HIS A 244 -15.23 6.11 7.76
CA HIS A 244 -14.67 7.42 8.10
C HIS A 244 -13.56 7.29 9.14
N GLY A 245 -12.38 7.82 8.83
CA GLY A 245 -11.23 7.83 9.74
C GLY A 245 -10.70 9.24 9.94
N PHE A 246 -10.41 9.59 11.19
CA PHE A 246 -9.77 10.86 11.55
C PHE A 246 -8.55 10.61 12.42
N ASP A 247 -7.50 11.39 12.20
CA ASP A 247 -6.29 11.43 13.02
C ASP A 247 -5.66 12.82 12.87
N PHE A 248 -4.86 13.25 13.82
CA PHE A 248 -4.17 14.54 13.76
C PHE A 248 -2.79 14.43 13.08
N ASP A 249 -2.21 13.23 13.02
CA ASP A 249 -0.93 12.97 12.39
C ASP A 249 -1.12 12.64 10.90
N SER A 250 -0.66 13.55 10.04
CA SER A 250 -0.75 13.40 8.57
C SER A 250 0.01 12.19 8.04
N THR A 251 1.06 11.74 8.74
CA THR A 251 1.80 10.51 8.42
C THR A 251 0.92 9.30 8.67
N MET A 252 0.20 9.28 9.80
CA MET A 252 -0.72 8.19 10.14
C MET A 252 -1.90 8.14 9.18
N LEU A 253 -2.48 9.28 8.83
CA LEU A 253 -3.54 9.34 7.82
C LEU A 253 -3.11 8.83 6.45
N ARG A 254 -1.86 9.07 6.06
CA ARG A 254 -1.30 8.53 4.80
C ARG A 254 -1.18 7.01 4.86
N VAL A 255 -0.65 6.48 5.96
CA VAL A 255 -0.54 5.03 6.18
C VAL A 255 -1.94 4.40 6.24
N ALA A 256 -2.88 5.00 6.97
CA ALA A 256 -4.28 4.57 7.04
C ALA A 256 -4.93 4.54 5.66
N SER A 257 -4.75 5.58 4.84
CA SER A 257 -5.32 5.66 3.50
C SER A 257 -4.79 4.58 2.57
N MET A 258 -3.48 4.32 2.60
CA MET A 258 -2.90 3.20 1.86
C MET A 258 -3.44 1.87 2.38
N ASN A 259 -3.51 1.69 3.69
CA ASN A 259 -4.00 0.46 4.30
C ASN A 259 -5.45 0.18 3.87
N MET A 260 -6.33 1.18 3.93
CA MET A 260 -7.73 1.07 3.47
C MET A 260 -7.85 0.80 1.97
N LEU A 261 -7.01 1.40 1.12
CA LEU A 261 -7.07 1.13 -0.33
C LEU A 261 -6.65 -0.31 -0.68
N LEU A 262 -5.84 -0.94 0.18
CA LEU A 262 -5.34 -2.29 -0.05
C LEU A 262 -6.29 -3.41 0.46
N HIS A 263 -7.31 -3.07 1.25
CA HIS A 263 -8.28 -4.01 1.84
C HIS A 263 -9.65 -3.87 1.19
#